data_AF-A0A9D8C4H0-F1
#
_entry.id   AF-A0A9D8C4H0-F1
#
_cell.length_a   1.000
_cell.length_b   1.000
_cell.length_c   1.000
_cell.angle_alpha   90.00
_cell.angle_beta   90.00
_cell.angle_gamma   90.00
#
_symmetry.space_group_name_H-M   'P 1'
#
loop_
_entity.id
_entity.type
_entity.pdbx_description
1 polymer ?
#
loop_
_entity_poly.entity_id
_entity_poly.type
_entity_poly.pdbx_seq_one_letter_code
_entity_poly.pdbx_strand_id
1 'polypeptide(L)'
;MQPSYDGIRSIVLDALKTHCLDRALDVGALDAHVDLLQAGVLDSFGFLDFVEDVQQRTGISLDLEQVDVGELATIDKLIRGVLCASGK
;
A
#
# COMPACT_ATOMS: atom_id res chain seq x y z
N MET A 1 4.82 -14.87 12.82
CA MET A 1 5.45 -14.92 11.48
C MET A 1 5.99 -13.53 11.21
N GLN A 2 7.28 -13.35 10.94
CA GLN A 2 7.77 -12.04 10.50
C GLN A 2 7.24 -11.79 9.09
N PRO A 3 6.63 -10.63 8.82
CA PRO A 3 6.19 -10.30 7.48
C PRO A 3 7.42 -10.06 6.61
N SER A 4 7.53 -10.81 5.52
CA SER A 4 8.59 -10.64 4.53
C SER A 4 8.15 -9.64 3.46
N TYR A 5 9.09 -8.95 2.81
CA TYR A 5 8.78 -7.98 1.74
C TYR A 5 7.81 -8.56 0.70
N ASP A 6 8.05 -9.80 0.25
CA ASP A 6 7.21 -10.47 -0.74
C ASP A 6 5.78 -10.73 -0.23
N GLY A 7 5.63 -11.03 1.06
CA GLY A 7 4.33 -11.22 1.70
C GLY A 7 3.52 -9.93 1.77
N ILE A 8 4.13 -8.83 2.21
CA ILE A 8 3.46 -7.52 2.24
C ILE A 8 3.17 -7.07 0.82
N ARG A 9 4.11 -7.25 -0.12
CA ARG A 9 3.89 -6.94 -1.54
C ARG A 9 2.66 -7.66 -2.10
N SER A 10 2.51 -8.96 -1.81
CA SER A 10 1.34 -9.72 -2.24
C SER A 10 0.05 -9.15 -1.66
N ILE A 11 0.05 -8.74 -0.39
CA ILE A 11 -1.12 -8.13 0.27
C ILE A 11 -1.45 -6.78 -0.36
N VAL A 12 -0.45 -5.92 -0.58
CA VAL A 12 -0.60 -4.61 -1.21
C VAL A 12 -1.17 -4.73 -2.62
N LEU A 13 -0.66 -5.65 -3.43
CA LEU A 13 -1.17 -5.88 -4.79
C LEU A 13 -2.61 -6.41 -4.78
N ASP A 14 -2.98 -7.24 -3.81
CA ASP A 14 -4.34 -7.78 -3.68
C ASP A 14 -5.34 -6.71 -3.20
N ALA A 15 -4.93 -5.89 -2.24
CA ALA A 15 -5.70 -4.73 -1.81
C ALA A 15 -5.89 -3.74 -2.98
N LEU A 16 -4.82 -3.43 -3.72
CA LEU A 16 -4.93 -2.60 -4.93
C LEU A 16 -5.91 -3.16 -5.95
N LYS A 17 -5.93 -4.47 -6.21
CA LYS A 17 -6.93 -5.09 -7.10
C LYS A 17 -8.36 -4.89 -6.60
N THR A 18 -8.55 -4.91 -5.28
CA THR A 18 -9.86 -4.67 -4.65
C THR A 18 -10.30 -3.23 -4.85
N HIS A 19 -9.41 -2.25 -4.69
CA HIS A 19 -9.74 -0.83 -4.85
C HIS A 19 -9.72 -0.35 -6.32
N CYS A 20 -9.03 -1.05 -7.22
CA CYS A 20 -8.93 -0.73 -8.65
C CYS A 20 -9.84 -1.59 -9.55
N LEU A 21 -10.95 -2.11 -9.00
CA LEU A 21 -11.91 -3.02 -9.67
C LEU A 21 -12.39 -2.55 -11.07
N ASP A 22 -12.33 -1.26 -11.37
CA ASP A 22 -12.92 -0.68 -12.59
C ASP A 22 -11.89 -0.40 -13.71
N ARG A 23 -10.59 -0.36 -13.40
CA ARG A 23 -9.57 -0.08 -14.40
C ARG A 23 -8.93 -1.37 -14.86
N ALA A 24 -8.82 -1.55 -16.17
CA ALA A 24 -8.00 -2.59 -16.82
C ALA A 24 -6.48 -2.40 -16.55
N LEU A 25 -6.13 -1.91 -15.36
CA LEU A 25 -4.77 -1.78 -14.88
C LEU A 25 -4.30 -3.16 -14.47
N ASP A 26 -3.25 -3.65 -15.13
CA ASP A 26 -2.53 -4.80 -14.64
C ASP A 26 -1.71 -4.38 -13.41
N VAL A 27 -2.35 -4.51 -12.25
CA VAL A 27 -1.75 -4.17 -10.94
C VAL A 27 -0.44 -4.95 -10.73
N GLY A 28 -0.32 -6.15 -11.31
CA GLY A 28 0.90 -6.96 -11.26
C GLY A 28 2.06 -6.39 -12.09
N ALA A 29 1.76 -5.52 -13.06
CA ALA A 29 2.74 -4.83 -13.90
C ALA A 29 3.05 -3.39 -13.43
N LEU A 30 2.39 -2.91 -12.36
CA LEU A 30 2.70 -1.61 -11.78
C LEU A 30 4.14 -1.59 -11.23
N ASP A 31 4.89 -0.57 -11.61
CA ASP A 31 6.21 -0.32 -11.06
C ASP A 31 6.10 0.07 -9.58
N ALA A 32 6.99 -0.46 -8.74
CA ALA A 32 6.95 -0.24 -7.31
C ALA A 32 7.20 1.24 -6.92
N HIS A 33 7.78 2.03 -7.82
CA HIS A 33 8.03 3.45 -7.67
C HIS A 33 6.93 4.35 -8.23
N VAL A 34 5.88 3.78 -8.83
CA VAL A 34 4.71 4.55 -9.27
C VAL A 34 3.98 5.10 -8.05
N ASP A 35 3.71 6.39 -8.12
CA ASP A 35 2.86 7.08 -7.16
C ASP A 35 1.40 6.86 -7.53
N LEU A 36 0.68 6.15 -6.66
CA LEU A 36 -0.70 5.70 -6.84
C LEU A 36 -1.68 6.88 -6.86
N LEU A 37 -1.35 7.98 -6.17
CA LEU A 37 -2.16 9.19 -6.14
C LEU A 37 -1.94 10.01 -7.41
N GLN A 38 -0.68 10.27 -7.77
CA GLN A 38 -0.31 11.02 -8.98
C GLN A 38 -0.72 10.30 -10.26
N ALA A 39 -0.60 8.97 -10.30
CA ALA A 39 -1.06 8.15 -11.43
C ALA A 39 -2.60 8.07 -11.50
N GLY A 40 -3.30 8.63 -10.50
CA GLY A 40 -4.75 8.58 -10.39
C GLY A 40 -5.28 7.17 -10.24
N VAL A 41 -4.46 6.23 -9.73
CA VAL A 41 -4.83 4.84 -9.45
C VAL A 41 -5.75 4.80 -8.23
N LEU A 42 -5.42 5.62 -7.22
CA LEU A 42 -6.23 5.86 -6.04
C LEU A 42 -6.46 7.37 -5.89
N ASP A 43 -7.66 7.75 -5.48
CA ASP A 43 -7.91 9.08 -4.97
C ASP A 43 -7.40 9.19 -3.51
N SER A 44 -7.26 10.41 -2.99
CA SER A 44 -6.79 10.66 -1.63
C SER A 44 -7.58 9.90 -0.55
N PHE A 45 -8.90 9.79 -0.70
CA PHE A 45 -9.75 8.98 0.19
C PHE A 45 -9.57 7.47 -0.04
N GLY A 46 -9.46 7.05 -1.30
CA GLY A 46 -9.24 5.64 -1.64
C GLY A 46 -7.89 5.12 -1.13
N PHE A 47 -6.89 6.00 -1.04
CA PHE A 47 -5.60 5.68 -0.44
C PHE A 47 -5.69 5.43 1.06
N LEU A 48 -6.46 6.22 1.80
CA LEU A 48 -6.65 5.99 3.25
C LEU A 48 -7.34 4.65 3.51
N ASP A 49 -8.40 4.35 2.76
CA ASP A 49 -9.14 3.07 2.86
C ASP A 49 -8.23 1.88 2.49
N PHE A 50 -7.42 2.04 1.44
CA PHE A 50 -6.41 1.06 1.03
C PHE A 50 -5.34 0.84 2.10
N VAL A 51 -4.82 1.89 2.72
CA VAL A 51 -3.83 1.76 3.80
C VAL A 51 -4.45 1.08 5.01
N GLU A 52 -5.71 1.39 5.35
CA GLU A 52 -6.44 0.69 6.41
C GLU A 52 -6.61 -0.80 6.10
N ASP A 53 -7.00 -1.18 4.87
CA ASP A 53 -7.10 -2.58 4.45
C ASP A 53 -5.75 -3.32 4.55
N VAL A 54 -4.66 -2.69 4.12
CA VAL A 54 -3.31 -3.26 4.26
C VAL A 54 -2.94 -3.46 5.74
N GLN A 55 -3.25 -2.51 6.61
CA GLN A 55 -3.01 -2.64 8.05
C GLN A 55 -3.83 -3.79 8.67
N GLN A 56 -5.11 -3.91 8.31
CA GLN A 56 -5.98 -5.00 8.76
C GLN A 56 -5.46 -6.37 8.32
N ARG A 57 -5.03 -6.49 7.06
CA ARG A 57 -4.52 -7.76 6.50
C ARG A 57 -3.15 -8.14 7.04
N THR A 58 -2.29 -7.17 7.32
CA THR A 58 -0.93 -7.41 7.85
C THR A 58 -0.90 -7.49 9.37
N GLY A 59 -1.90 -6.93 10.06
CA GLY A 59 -1.94 -6.77 11.51
C GLY A 59 -0.96 -5.71 12.03
N ILE A 60 -0.41 -4.86 11.15
CA ILE A 60 0.58 -3.84 11.50
C ILE A 60 -0.10 -2.49 11.40
N SER A 61 -0.02 -1.71 12.48
CA SER A 61 -0.51 -0.33 12.48
C SER A 61 0.57 0.61 11.95
N LEU A 62 0.23 1.36 10.91
CA LEU A 62 1.01 2.50 10.43
C LEU A 62 0.48 3.77 11.08
N ASP A 63 1.38 4.53 11.68
CA ASP A 63 1.05 5.83 12.24
C ASP A 63 1.02 6.88 11.12
N LEU A 64 -0.17 7.08 10.54
CA LEU A 64 -0.39 8.05 9.47
C LEU A 64 -0.34 9.50 9.96
N GLU A 65 -0.29 9.75 11.28
CA GLU A 65 -0.04 11.09 11.81
C GLU A 65 1.45 11.43 11.75
N GLN A 66 2.32 10.42 11.87
CA GLN A 66 3.77 10.58 11.77
C GLN A 66 4.31 10.38 10.35
N VAL A 67 3.56 9.71 9.48
CA VAL A 67 3.98 9.44 8.11
C VAL A 67 3.13 10.23 7.13
N ASP A 68 3.79 11.03 6.30
CA ASP A 68 3.11 11.80 5.26
C ASP A 68 2.50 10.84 4.21
N VAL A 69 1.21 11.02 3.96
CA VAL A 69 0.45 10.22 2.99
C VAL A 69 1.06 10.32 1.60
N GLY A 70 1.57 11.49 1.21
CA GLY A 70 2.28 11.66 -0.06
C GLY A 70 3.61 10.91 -0.10
N GLU A 71 4.23 10.70 1.06
CA GLU A 71 5.43 9.85 1.16
C GLU A 71 5.11 8.36 1.12
N LEU A 72 3.89 7.91 1.44
CA LEU A 72 3.48 6.51 1.30
C LEU A 72 2.79 6.19 -0.03
N ALA A 73 2.67 7.17 -0.92
CA ALA A 73 1.91 7.05 -2.15
C ALA A 73 2.48 6.02 -3.16
N THR A 74 3.69 5.48 -2.93
CA THR A 74 4.26 4.41 -3.77
C THR A 74 4.24 3.05 -3.08
N ILE A 75 4.12 1.99 -3.88
CA ILE A 75 4.09 0.60 -3.39
C ILE A 75 5.35 0.27 -2.57
N ASP A 76 6.54 0.67 -3.06
CA ASP A 76 7.80 0.39 -2.36
C ASP A 76 7.87 1.09 -0.99
N LYS A 77 7.48 2.36 -0.93
CA LYS A 77 7.52 3.13 0.31
C LYS A 77 6.50 2.62 1.32
N LEU A 78 5.31 2.21 0.87
CA LEU A 78 4.32 1.57 1.72
C LEU A 78 4.84 0.27 2.33
N ILE A 79 5.39 -0.63 1.50
CA ILE A 79 5.95 -1.91 1.99
C ILE A 79 7.05 -1.66 3.01
N ARG A 80 7.94 -0.69 2.75
CA ARG A 80 9.00 -0.30 3.69
C ARG A 80 8.43 0.28 4.99
N GLY A 81 7.38 1.09 4.92
CA GLY A 81 6.69 1.63 6.08
C GLY A 81 6.14 0.51 6.96
N VAL A 82 5.43 -0.45 6.36
CA VAL A 82 4.89 -1.62 7.05
C VAL A 82 6.01 -2.48 7.67
N LEU A 83 7.08 -2.74 6.92
CA LEU A 83 8.23 -3.51 7.44
C LEU A 83 8.91 -2.80 8.62
N CYS A 84 9.10 -1.48 8.53
CA CYS A 84 9.69 -0.67 9.59
C CYS A 84 8.81 -0.69 10.85
N ALA A 85 7.49 -0.59 10.68
CA ALA A 85 6.53 -0.67 11.79
C ALA A 85 6.45 -2.08 12.40
N SER A 86 6.62 -3.14 11.61
CA SER A 86 6.64 -4.53 12.10
C SER A 86 7.85 -4.87 12.97
N GLY A 87 8.97 -4.14 12.81
CA GLY A 87 10.23 -4.41 13.50
C GLY A 87 10.38 -3.71 14.85
N LYS A 88 9.36 -2.93 15.27
CA LYS A 88 9.30 -2.25 16.57
C LYS A 88 8.66 -3.11 17.65
#